data_AF-A0A8T6MS72-F1
#
_entry.id   AF-A0A8T6MS72-F1
#
_cell.length_a   1.000
_cell.length_b   1.000
_cell.length_c   1.000
_cell.angle_alpha   90.00
_cell.angle_beta   90.00
_cell.angle_gamma   90.00
#
_symmetry.space_group_name_H-M   'P 1'
#
loop_
_entity.id
_entity.type
_entity.pdbx_description
1 polymer ?
#
loop_
_entity_poly.entity_id
_entity_poly.type
_entity_poly.pdbx_seq_one_letter_code
_entity_poly.pdbx_strand_id
1 'polypeptide(L)'
;MSTKRTIQVLVKLIPIIISLRKDRKDWVRSEGKNIDQEKFRKHANKILNTFIGLGPVYIKLGQWLSSRADLLPQPYLEELSKLQDDV
;
A
#
# COMPACT_ATOMS: atom_id res chain seq x y z
N MET A 1 13.95 19.68 -5.96
CA MET A 1 12.55 19.16 -5.96
C MET A 1 11.65 20.23 -6.55
N SER A 2 11.03 19.99 -7.71
CA SER A 2 10.03 20.93 -8.26
C SER A 2 8.75 20.82 -7.44
N THR A 3 8.24 21.94 -6.92
CA THR A 3 7.01 22.02 -6.12
C THR A 3 5.83 21.30 -6.77
N LYS A 4 5.77 21.30 -8.12
CA LYS A 4 4.77 20.58 -8.91
C LYS A 4 4.81 19.06 -8.71
N ARG A 5 6.02 18.46 -8.69
CA ARG A 5 6.19 17.00 -8.50
C ARG A 5 5.80 16.60 -7.08
N THR A 6 6.18 17.40 -6.08
CA THR A 6 5.79 17.17 -4.68
C THR A 6 4.27 17.18 -4.51
N ILE A 7 3.58 18.16 -5.09
CA ILE A 7 2.11 18.23 -5.06
C ILE A 7 1.49 17.01 -5.74
N GLN A 8 2.00 16.60 -6.90
CA GLN A 8 1.51 15.40 -7.59
C GLN A 8 1.67 14.12 -6.76
N VAL A 9 2.81 13.96 -6.06
CA VAL A 9 3.01 12.84 -5.13
C VAL A 9 1.96 12.87 -4.03
N LEU A 10 1.78 14.00 -3.37
CA LEU A 10 0.82 14.12 -2.27
C LEU A 10 -0.61 13.78 -2.73
N VAL A 11 -1.03 14.27 -3.89
CA VAL A 11 -2.35 13.96 -4.47
C VAL A 11 -2.51 12.46 -4.76
N LYS A 12 -1.45 11.76 -5.17
CA LYS A 12 -1.50 10.30 -5.39
C LYS A 12 -1.52 9.50 -4.07
N LEU A 13 -0.83 9.97 -3.04
CA LEU A 13 -0.71 9.24 -1.76
C LEU A 13 -1.87 9.45 -0.80
N ILE A 14 -2.51 10.62 -0.77
CA ILE A 14 -3.66 10.91 0.10
C ILE A 14 -4.76 9.84 0.00
N PRO A 15 -5.31 9.51 -1.19
CA PRO A 15 -6.38 8.53 -1.29
C PRO A 15 -5.93 7.12 -0.87
N ILE A 16 -4.66 6.79 -1.09
CA ILE A 16 -4.05 5.52 -0.68
C ILE A 16 -4.00 5.42 0.86
N ILE A 17 -3.57 6.49 1.53
CA ILE A 17 -3.48 6.50 3.00
C ILE A 17 -4.88 6.38 3.61
N ILE A 18 -5.88 7.06 3.01
CA ILE A 18 -7.27 6.98 3.46
C ILE A 18 -7.83 5.57 3.26
N SER A 19 -7.63 4.97 2.09
CA SER A 19 -8.09 3.60 1.82
C SER A 19 -7.44 2.60 2.77
N LEU A 20 -6.13 2.73 3.00
CA LEU A 20 -5.39 1.85 3.89
C LEU A 20 -5.86 1.96 5.35
N ARG A 21 -6.12 3.18 5.85
CA ARG A 21 -6.65 3.35 7.21
C ARG A 21 -8.03 2.73 7.36
N LYS A 22 -8.89 2.87 6.36
CA LYS A 22 -10.23 2.26 6.35
C LYS A 22 -10.13 0.73 6.33
N ASP A 23 -9.36 0.18 5.41
CA ASP A 23 -9.19 -1.27 5.26
C ASP A 23 -8.53 -1.89 6.50
N ARG A 24 -7.57 -1.20 7.14
CA ARG A 24 -6.99 -1.65 8.41
C ARG A 24 -8.02 -1.68 9.54
N LYS A 25 -8.86 -0.65 9.64
CA LYS A 25 -9.95 -0.62 10.63
C LYS A 25 -10.93 -1.78 10.39
N ASP A 26 -11.31 -2.00 9.13
CA ASP A 26 -12.21 -3.08 8.74
C ASP A 26 -11.59 -4.47 9.02
N TRP A 27 -10.30 -4.65 8.71
CA TRP A 27 -9.55 -5.89 9.00
C TRP A 27 -9.51 -6.21 10.48
N VAL A 28 -9.14 -5.23 11.32
CA VAL A 28 -9.05 -5.40 12.78
C VAL A 28 -10.43 -5.67 13.37
N ARG A 29 -11.47 -4.96 12.91
CA ARG A 29 -12.84 -5.16 13.39
C ARG A 29 -13.38 -6.55 13.08
N SER A 30 -13.01 -7.10 11.93
CA SER A 30 -13.49 -8.41 11.48
C SER A 30 -12.54 -9.55 11.83
N GLU A 31 -11.44 -9.30 12.57
CA GLU A 31 -10.37 -10.28 12.84
C GLU A 31 -9.83 -10.98 11.57
N GLY A 32 -9.90 -10.30 10.42
CA GLY A 32 -9.56 -10.92 9.13
C GLY A 32 -10.56 -11.98 8.62
N LYS A 33 -11.74 -12.12 9.23
CA LYS A 33 -12.83 -13.03 8.80
C LYS A 33 -13.88 -12.26 8.01
N ASN A 34 -14.59 -12.93 7.09
CA ASN A 34 -15.69 -12.36 6.29
C ASN A 34 -15.35 -11.04 5.57
N ILE A 35 -14.09 -10.91 5.15
CA ILE A 35 -13.57 -9.75 4.44
C ILE A 35 -13.46 -10.04 2.95
N ASP A 36 -13.78 -9.03 2.16
CA ASP A 36 -13.59 -9.05 0.71
C ASP A 36 -12.09 -8.95 0.39
N GLN A 37 -11.43 -10.10 0.28
CA GLN A 37 -10.00 -10.16 -0.03
C GLN A 37 -9.67 -9.55 -1.39
N GLU A 38 -10.58 -9.65 -2.36
CA GLU A 38 -10.38 -9.10 -3.71
C GLU A 38 -10.30 -7.57 -3.66
N LYS A 39 -11.20 -6.92 -2.92
CA LYS A 39 -11.15 -5.47 -2.68
C LYS A 39 -9.81 -5.05 -2.06
N PHE A 40 -9.32 -5.79 -1.05
CA PHE A 40 -8.04 -5.47 -0.40
C PHE A 40 -6.86 -5.65 -1.36
N ARG A 41 -6.84 -6.73 -2.15
CA ARG A 41 -5.82 -6.95 -3.19
C ARG A 41 -5.82 -5.83 -4.24
N LYS A 42 -7.00 -5.39 -4.69
CA LYS A 42 -7.13 -4.28 -5.65
C LYS A 42 -6.54 -2.98 -5.09
N HIS A 43 -6.83 -2.67 -3.83
CA HIS A 43 -6.24 -1.50 -3.18
C HIS A 43 -4.72 -1.65 -3.02
N ALA A 44 -4.24 -2.81 -2.57
CA ALA A 44 -2.82 -3.09 -2.43
C ALA A 44 -2.05 -2.99 -3.76
N ASN A 45 -2.61 -3.52 -4.84
CA ASN A 45 -2.04 -3.41 -6.19
C ASN A 45 -1.95 -1.95 -6.66
N LYS A 46 -2.92 -1.10 -6.30
CA LYS A 46 -2.85 0.34 -6.56
C LYS A 46 -1.70 1.01 -5.80
N ILE A 47 -1.44 0.60 -4.56
CA ILE A 47 -0.27 1.07 -3.79
C ILE A 47 1.02 0.64 -4.48
N LEU A 48 1.14 -0.65 -4.81
CA LEU A 48 2.28 -1.24 -5.49
C LEU A 48 2.66 -0.45 -6.75
N ASN A 49 1.71 -0.30 -7.68
CA ASN A 49 1.92 0.44 -8.92
C ASN A 49 2.25 1.92 -8.69
N THR A 50 1.66 2.53 -7.65
CA THR A 50 1.99 3.91 -7.29
C THR A 50 3.42 4.03 -6.80
N PHE A 51 3.90 3.10 -5.97
CA PHE A 51 5.27 3.12 -5.46
C PHE A 51 6.29 2.90 -6.58
N ILE A 52 6.05 1.94 -7.48
CA ILE A 52 6.87 1.73 -8.68
C ILE A 52 6.92 3.01 -9.51
N GLY A 53 5.76 3.60 -9.82
CA GLY A 53 5.68 4.82 -10.65
C GLY A 53 6.25 6.09 -9.99
N LEU A 54 6.35 6.15 -8.66
CA LEU A 54 6.97 7.26 -7.94
C LEU A 54 8.49 7.11 -7.83
N GLY A 55 9.01 5.89 -7.93
CA GLY A 55 10.44 5.58 -8.07
C GLY A 55 11.12 4.99 -6.83
N PRO A 56 12.46 4.92 -6.82
CA PRO A 56 13.24 4.08 -5.90
C PRO A 56 12.99 4.32 -4.41
N VAL A 57 12.72 5.56 -4.00
CA VAL A 57 12.42 5.89 -2.60
C VAL A 57 11.13 5.22 -2.14
N TYR A 58 10.10 5.21 -2.99
CA TYR A 58 8.79 4.63 -2.66
C TYR A 58 8.80 3.10 -2.78
N ILE A 59 9.61 2.55 -3.68
CA ILE A 59 9.88 1.11 -3.74
C ILE A 59 10.46 0.64 -2.40
N LYS A 60 11.50 1.31 -1.88
CA LYS A 60 12.09 0.98 -0.57
C LYS A 60 11.09 1.12 0.58
N LEU A 61 10.25 2.15 0.56
CA LEU A 61 9.17 2.30 1.54
C LEU A 61 8.17 1.13 1.48
N GLY A 62 7.80 0.69 0.27
CA GLY A 62 6.95 -0.48 0.07
C GLY A 62 7.57 -1.77 0.57
N GLN A 63 8.87 -1.99 0.31
CA GLN A 63 9.63 -3.13 0.83
C GLN A 63 9.68 -3.13 2.37
N TRP A 64 9.91 -1.96 2.98
CA TRP A 64 9.87 -1.84 4.44
C TRP A 64 8.46 -2.13 4.98
N LEU A 65 7.42 -1.59 4.34
CA LEU A 65 6.03 -1.83 4.72
C LEU A 65 5.60 -3.29 4.58
N SER A 66 6.06 -4.02 3.55
CA SER A 66 5.74 -5.44 3.37
C SER A 66 6.36 -6.35 4.44
N SER A 67 7.38 -5.87 5.16
CA SER A 67 7.94 -6.58 6.32
C SER A 67 7.15 -6.34 7.63
N ARG A 68 6.17 -5.43 7.63
CA ARG A 68 5.47 -4.96 8.84
C ARG A 68 4.04 -5.51 8.93
N ALA A 69 3.93 -6.79 9.30
CA ALA A 69 2.64 -7.46 9.49
C ALA A 69 1.75 -6.83 10.59
N ASP A 70 2.35 -6.04 11.50
CA ASP A 70 1.63 -5.24 12.50
C ASP A 70 0.89 -4.03 11.90
N LEU A 71 1.31 -3.58 10.71
CA LEU A 71 0.80 -2.37 10.07
C LEU A 71 -0.25 -2.66 9.00
N LEU A 72 -0.10 -3.74 8.24
CA LEU A 72 -0.87 -4.00 7.03
C LEU A 72 -1.68 -5.30 7.10
N PRO A 73 -2.89 -5.33 6.52
CA PRO A 73 -3.64 -6.57 6.30
C PRO A 73 -2.86 -7.57 5.41
N GLN A 74 -3.10 -8.87 5.57
CA GLN A 74 -2.41 -9.92 4.81
C GLN A 74 -2.39 -9.70 3.28
N PRO A 75 -3.49 -9.32 2.62
CA PRO A 75 -3.48 -9.09 1.17
C PRO A 75 -2.58 -7.94 0.71
N TYR A 76 -2.33 -6.96 1.60
CA TYR A 76 -1.39 -5.87 1.32
C TYR A 76 0.06 -6.33 1.43
N LEU A 77 0.37 -7.19 2.41
CA LEU A 77 1.71 -7.77 2.55
C LEU A 77 2.04 -8.61 1.32
N GLU A 78 1.12 -9.48 0.88
CA GLU A 78 1.29 -10.33 -0.31
C GLU A 78 1.60 -9.52 -1.57
N GLU A 79 0.83 -8.46 -1.84
CA GLU A 79 1.05 -7.63 -3.04
C GLU A 79 2.32 -6.78 -2.94
N LEU A 80 2.65 -6.22 -1.77
CA LEU A 80 3.84 -5.40 -1.60
C LEU A 80 5.14 -6.22 -1.50
N SER A 81 5.08 -7.51 -1.14
CA SER A 81 6.22 -8.41 -1.19
C SER A 81 6.78 -8.57 -2.60
N LYS A 82 5.96 -8.38 -3.64
CA LYS A 82 6.40 -8.37 -5.05
C LYS A 82 7.46 -7.31 -5.35
N LEU A 83 7.57 -6.25 -4.53
CA LEU A 83 8.66 -5.27 -4.65
C LEU A 83 10.03 -5.83 -4.26
N GLN A 84 10.07 -6.96 -3.55
CA GLN A 84 11.30 -7.62 -3.15
C GLN A 84 11.78 -8.62 -4.22
N ASP A 85 10.87 -9.14 -5.04
CA ASP A 85 11.18 -10.14 -6.07
C ASP A 85 11.78 -9.51 -7.36
N ASP A 86 11.73 -8.18 -7.49
CA ASP A 86 12.15 -7.41 -8.68
C ASP A 86 13.56 -6.78 -8.53
N VAL A 87 14.47 -7.46 -7.81
CA VAL A 87 15.88 -7.05 -7.58
C VAL A 87 16.89 -7.89 -8.37
#